data_AF-A0A1H3Q2C8-F1
#
_entry.id   AF-A0A1H3Q2C8-F1
#
_cell.length_a   1.000
_cell.length_b   1.000
_cell.length_c   1.000
_cell.angle_alpha   90.00
_cell.angle_beta   90.00
_cell.angle_gamma   90.00
#
_symmetry.space_group_name_H-M   'P 1'
#
loop_
_entity.id
_entity.type
_entity.pdbx_description
1 polymer ?
#
loop_
_entity_poly.entity_id
_entity_poly.type
_entity_poly.pdbx_seq_one_letter_code
_entity_poly.pdbx_strand_id
1 'polypeptide(L)' 'MRQRRFALTRFGRRGLDPAEVGDFLERVAADLEGLYVELARTHEQNLRIKDALRRWQSQQAPSMREAAGG' A
#
# COMPACT_ATOMS: atom_id res chain seq x y z
N MET A 1 14.10 -8.36 -6.01
CA MET A 1 14.12 -8.76 -4.59
C MET A 1 15.55 -9.10 -4.18
N ARG A 2 16.09 -8.45 -3.13
CA ARG A 2 17.47 -8.64 -2.68
C ARG A 2 17.48 -9.72 -1.59
N GLN A 3 17.80 -10.96 -1.98
CA GLN A 3 17.72 -12.12 -1.09
C GLN A 3 18.77 -12.00 0.03
N ARG A 4 18.32 -11.82 1.27
CA ARG A 4 19.20 -11.85 2.45
C ARG A 4 19.37 -13.31 2.87
N ARG A 5 20.61 -13.80 2.87
CA ARG A 5 20.93 -15.14 3.37
C ARG A 5 21.13 -15.08 4.88
N PHE A 6 20.33 -15.83 5.62
CA PHE A 6 20.51 -16.05 7.05
C PHE A 6 21.50 -17.20 7.26
N ALA A 7 22.41 -17.07 8.23
CA ALA A 7 23.40 -18.09 8.53
C ALA A 7 22.74 -19.31 9.19
N LEU A 8 23.12 -20.53 8.76
CA LEU A 8 22.76 -21.77 9.43
C LEU A 8 23.28 -21.76 10.87
N THR A 9 22.44 -22.11 11.84
CA THR A 9 22.89 -22.30 13.22
C THR A 9 23.86 -23.49 13.27
N ARG A 10 25.00 -23.30 13.94
CA ARG A 10 26.04 -24.34 14.10
C ARG A 10 25.44 -25.54 14.84
N PHE A 11 25.62 -26.75 14.30
CA PHE A 11 25.18 -28.02 14.89
C PHE A 11 25.29 -28.01 16.43
N GLY A 12 24.16 -28.13 17.12
CA GLY A 12 24.10 -28.26 18.59
C GLY A 12 23.51 -27.09 19.38
N ARG A 13 23.07 -25.99 18.77
CA ARG A 13 22.27 -24.95 19.47
C ARG A 13 20.89 -24.87 18.83
N ARG A 14 19.82 -24.98 19.64
CA ARG A 14 18.42 -24.80 19.23
C ARG A 14 18.30 -23.53 18.37
N GLY A 15 18.04 -23.70 17.09
CA GLY A 15 17.78 -22.66 16.11
C GLY A 15 16.63 -23.08 15.20
N LEU A 16 15.95 -22.12 14.59
CA LEU A 16 14.90 -22.37 13.59
C LEU A 16 15.52 -23.01 12.34
N ASP A 17 14.79 -23.94 11.73
CA ASP A 17 15.19 -24.55 10.46
C ASP A 17 15.24 -23.47 9.37
N PRO A 18 16.39 -23.26 8.70
CA PRO A 18 16.50 -22.25 7.64
C PRO A 18 15.57 -22.46 6.46
N ALA A 19 15.13 -23.70 6.19
CA ALA A 19 14.13 -23.95 5.16
C ALA A 19 12.77 -23.39 5.58
N GLU A 20 12.34 -23.68 6.81
CA GLU A 20 11.09 -23.15 7.38
C GLU A 20 11.10 -21.62 7.45
N VAL A 21 12.24 -21.02 7.83
CA VAL A 21 12.42 -19.56 7.82
C VAL A 21 12.33 -19.02 6.39
N GLY A 22 12.91 -19.71 5.41
CA GLY A 22 12.83 -19.35 4.00
C GLY A 22 11.39 -19.29 3.50
N ASP A 23 10.64 -20.37 3.72
CA ASP A 23 9.23 -20.49 3.31
C ASP A 23 8.36 -19.42 3.99
N PHE A 24 8.59 -19.16 5.28
CA PHE A 24 7.88 -18.10 5.98
C PHE A 24 8.17 -16.72 5.39
N LEU A 25 9.43 -16.41 5.10
CA LEU A 25 9.80 -15.12 4.53
C LEU A 25 9.27 -14.94 3.11
N GLU A 26 9.16 -16.01 2.33
CA GLU A 26 8.53 -15.96 1.00
C GLU A 26 7.04 -15.63 1.10
N ARG A 27 6.33 -16.26 2.05
CA ARG A 27 4.92 -15.93 2.34
C ARG A 27 4.76 -14.48 2.79
N VAL A 28 5.58 -14.02 3.73
CA VAL A 28 5.56 -12.62 4.19
C VAL A 28 5.86 -11.64 3.05
N ALA A 29 6.79 -11.97 2.16
CA ALA A 29 7.09 -11.13 1.00
C ALA A 29 5.89 -11.04 0.04
N ALA A 30 5.22 -12.16 -0.24
CA ALA A 30 4.02 -12.19 -1.07
C ALA A 30 2.86 -11.40 -0.44
N ASP A 31 2.64 -11.56 0.87
CA ASP A 31 1.59 -10.83 1.59
C ASP A 31 1.85 -9.31 1.57
N LEU A 32 3.10 -8.89 1.83
CA LEU A 32 3.48 -7.48 1.76
C LEU A 32 3.32 -6.91 0.35
N GLU A 33 3.67 -7.67 -0.68
CA GLU A 33 3.44 -7.27 -2.07
C GLU A 33 1.95 -7.05 -2.35
N GLY A 34 1.09 -7.97 -1.90
CA GLY A 34 -0.36 -7.82 -1.99
C GLY A 34 -0.87 -6.56 -1.28
N LEU A 35 -0.38 -6.29 -0.06
CA LEU A 35 -0.74 -5.09 0.69
C LEU A 35 -0.30 -3.80 -0.02
N TYR A 36 0.89 -3.77 -0.61
CA TYR A 36 1.35 -2.59 -1.36
C TYR A 36 0.53 -2.34 -2.61
N VAL A 37 0.11 -3.38 -3.32
CA VAL A 37 -0.78 -3.26 -4.48
C VAL A 37 -2.13 -2.68 -4.07
N GLU A 38 -2.75 -3.19 -3.01
CA GLU A 38 -4.04 -2.66 -2.53
C GLU A 38 -3.92 -1.24 -1.97
N LEU A 39 -2.81 -0.91 -1.30
CA LEU A 39 -2.54 0.45 -0.84
C LEU A 39 -2.43 1.42 -2.03
N ALA A 40 -1.69 1.05 -3.08
CA ALA A 40 -1.55 1.86 -4.28
C ALA A 40 -2.91 2.09 -4.96
N ARG A 41 -3.73 1.04 -5.10
CA ARG A 41 -5.09 1.14 -5.63
C ARG A 41 -5.97 2.08 -4.80
N THR A 42 -5.91 1.97 -3.48
CA THR A 42 -6.70 2.81 -2.56
C THR A 42 -6.29 4.28 -2.67
N HIS A 43 -4.99 4.55 -2.78
CA HIS A 43 -4.50 5.91 -3.00
C HIS A 43 -4.96 6.46 -4.35
N GLU A 44 -4.90 5.67 -5.42
CA GLU A 44 -5.37 6.09 -6.74
C GLU A 44 -6.87 6.43 -6.73
N GLN A 45 -7.70 5.58 -6.12
CA GLN A 45 -9.13 5.85 -5.96
C GLN A 45 -9.40 7.15 -5.19
N ASN A 46 -8.67 7.37 -4.10
CA ASN A 46 -8.79 8.60 -3.31
C ASN A 46 -8.41 9.84 -4.12
N LEU A 47 -7.35 9.78 -4.93
CA LEU A 47 -6.96 10.88 -5.80
C LEU A 47 -8.03 11.17 -6.83
N ARG A 48 -8.57 10.14 -7.50
CA ARG A 48 -9.67 10.29 -8.48
C ARG A 48 -10.91 10.93 -7.85
N ILE A 49 -11.29 10.53 -6.64
CA ILE A 49 -12.43 11.11 -5.91
C ILE A 49 -12.16 12.59 -5.59
N LYS A 50 -10.99 12.91 -5.03
CA LYS A 50 -10.62 14.29 -4.71
C LYS A 50 -10.58 15.19 -5.94
N ASP A 51 -10.09 14.69 -7.06
CA ASP A 51 -10.06 15.43 -8.31
C ASP A 51 -11.46 15.66 -8.88
N ALA A 52 -12.33 14.64 -8.82
CA ALA A 52 -13.73 14.79 -9.22
C ALA A 52 -14.45 15.84 -8.36
N LEU A 53 -14.24 15.78 -7.04
CA LEU A 53 -14.81 16.76 -6.11
C LEU A 53 -14.29 18.17 -6.39
N ARG A 54 -12.98 18.34 -6.60
CA ARG A 54 -12.39 19.65 -6.93
C ARG A 54 -12.97 20.20 -8.23
N ARG A 55 -13.08 19.38 -9.28
CA ARG A 55 -13.68 19.80 -10.57
C ARG A 55 -15.12 20.25 -10.38
N TRP A 56 -15.92 19.48 -9.65
CA TRP A 56 -17.30 19.83 -9.36
C TRP A 56 -17.38 21.15 -8.57
N GLN A 57 -16.57 21.32 -7.52
CA GLN A 57 -16.52 22.58 -6.75
C GLN A 57 -16.13 23.78 -7.61
N SER A 58 -15.15 23.64 -8.50
CA SER A 58 -14.75 24.71 -9.42
C SER A 58 -15.86 25.09 -10.40
N GLN A 59 -16.68 24.13 -10.84
CA GLN A 59 -17.83 24.37 -11.72
C GLN A 59 -19.01 25.03 -10.97
N GLN A 60 -19.17 24.77 -9.67
CA GLN A 60 -20.25 25.33 -8.84
C GLN A 60 -19.87 26.65 -8.14
N ALA A 61 -18.60 27.02 -8.10
CA ALA A 61 -18.16 28.27 -7.46
C ALA A 61 -18.76 29.54 -8.10
N PRO A 62 -18.97 29.64 -9.43
CA PRO A 62 -19.67 30.77 -10.04
C PRO A 62 -21.15 30.82 -9.65
N SER A 63 -21.87 29.68 -9.74
CA SER A 63 -23.30 29.59 -9.43
C SER A 63 -23.60 29.87 -7.94
N MET A 64 -22.71 29.45 -7.03
CA MET A 64 -22.87 29.73 -5.60
C MET A 64 -22.57 31.20 -5.24
N ARG A 65 -21.67 31.88 -5.96
CA ARG A 65 -21.44 33.32 -5.78
C ARG A 65 -22.63 34.16 -6.26
N GLU A 66 -23.25 33.76 -7.36
CA GLU A 66 -24.47 34.40 -7.87
C GLU A 66 -25.65 34.18 -6.90
N ALA A 67 -25.80 32.97 -6.34
CA ALA A 67 -26.85 32.66 -5.37
C ALA A 67 -26.66 33.31 -3.99
N ALA A 68 -25.42 33.70 -3.62
CA ALA A 68 -25.12 34.37 -2.34
C ALA A 68 -25.13 35.91 -2.43
N GLY A 69 -25.24 36.46 -3.64
CA GLY A 69 -25.27 37.91 -3.91
C GLY A 69 -26.62 38.44 -4.40
N GLY A 70 -27.67 37.61 -4.38
CA GLY A 70 -29.05 37.95 -4.76
C GLY A 70 -29.98 38.02 -3.57
#